data_AF-A0A2J0L752-F1
#
_entry.id   AF-A0A2J0L752-F1
#
_cell.length_a   1.000
_cell.length_b   1.000
_cell.length_c   1.000
_cell.angle_alpha   90.00
_cell.angle_beta   90.00
_cell.angle_gamma   90.00
#
_symmetry.space_group_name_H-M   'P 1'
#
loop_
_entity.id
_entity.type
_entity.pdbx_description
1 polymer ?
#
loop_
_entity_poly.entity_id
_entity_poly.type
_entity_poly.pdbx_seq_one_letter_code
_entity_poly.pdbx_strand_id
1 'polypeptide(L)'
;MRYIKSFVVIFSLLTLTAYAQEEAKERFPKVGYAKDDGVIVKGGDNVNFENLCVLSKADSVKVIDRRYSWLKILLPKKAFLYISKDYVDLTSDEKGVGIINASSVNIRAGAGTRYSIIGQISKPEKVSVISEDSGWYKIEPPYGSAGWVNSGQIMLTEENEVTAPDKKADSALIRLNANYPGPKGNLSITNPTKNR
;
A
#
# COMPACT_ATOMS: atom_id res chain seq x y z
N MET A 1 -4.03 -82.46 18.23
CA MET A 1 -4.78 -81.64 19.21
C MET A 1 -4.40 -80.16 19.06
N ARG A 2 -5.38 -79.32 18.66
CA ARG A 2 -5.61 -77.91 19.06
C ARG A 2 -4.60 -76.84 18.59
N TYR A 3 -4.95 -75.69 18.00
CA TYR A 3 -6.17 -75.09 17.44
C TYR A 3 -5.71 -73.96 16.48
N ILE A 4 -6.34 -73.84 15.31
CA ILE A 4 -6.27 -72.67 14.41
C ILE A 4 -7.19 -71.58 14.98
N LYS A 5 -6.74 -70.31 15.03
CA LYS A 5 -7.57 -69.12 14.73
C LYS A 5 -6.70 -67.97 14.19
N SER A 6 -6.89 -67.67 12.91
CA SER A 6 -6.54 -66.39 12.29
C SER A 6 -7.24 -65.23 13.02
N PHE A 7 -6.55 -64.10 13.16
CA PHE A 7 -7.21 -62.80 13.23
C PHE A 7 -6.30 -61.74 12.58
N VAL A 8 -6.74 -61.26 11.42
CA VAL A 8 -6.22 -60.05 10.77
C VAL A 8 -6.69 -58.85 11.60
N VAL A 9 -5.78 -57.97 12.00
CA VAL A 9 -6.11 -56.58 12.36
C VAL A 9 -5.24 -55.67 11.50
N ILE A 10 -5.77 -55.30 10.34
CA ILE A 10 -5.39 -54.11 9.59
C ILE A 10 -6.38 -53.03 10.02
N PHE A 11 -5.86 -51.93 10.61
CA PHE A 11 -6.43 -50.60 10.91
C PHE A 11 -6.21 -50.19 12.37
N SER A 12 -5.21 -49.34 12.63
CA SER A 12 -5.47 -48.01 13.18
C SER A 12 -4.25 -47.07 13.07
N LEU A 13 -4.51 -45.92 12.44
CA LEU A 13 -3.96 -44.60 12.75
C LEU A 13 -2.42 -44.47 12.80
N LEU A 14 -1.76 -44.00 11.75
CA LEU A 14 -1.91 -42.61 11.31
C LEU A 14 -1.86 -41.63 12.50
N THR A 15 -0.81 -41.74 13.31
CA THR A 15 -0.29 -40.60 14.07
C THR A 15 1.21 -40.48 13.80
N LEU A 16 1.55 -40.41 12.51
CA LEU A 16 2.45 -39.32 12.13
C LEU A 16 1.66 -38.09 12.56
N THR A 17 1.81 -37.64 13.81
CA THR A 17 1.55 -36.25 14.08
C THR A 17 2.55 -35.57 13.18
N ALA A 18 2.03 -35.14 12.03
CA ALA A 18 2.46 -33.91 11.43
C ALA A 18 2.33 -32.85 12.53
N TYR A 19 3.26 -32.85 13.49
CA TYR A 19 3.91 -31.67 13.99
C TYR A 19 4.75 -31.12 12.82
N ALA A 20 4.11 -30.90 11.67
CA ALA A 20 4.22 -29.60 11.09
C ALA A 20 3.73 -28.69 12.21
N GLN A 21 4.64 -28.12 13.00
CA GLN A 21 4.36 -26.82 13.54
C GLN A 21 3.89 -26.03 12.34
N GLU A 22 2.59 -25.78 12.29
CA GLU A 22 2.06 -24.68 11.51
C GLU A 22 2.75 -23.46 12.12
N GLU A 23 3.92 -23.10 11.58
CA GLU A 23 4.53 -21.81 11.87
C GLU A 23 3.40 -20.82 11.67
N ALA A 24 2.95 -20.20 12.76
CA ALA A 24 1.79 -19.32 12.72
C ALA A 24 2.08 -18.26 11.65
N LYS A 25 1.47 -18.43 10.47
CA LYS A 25 1.76 -17.61 9.31
C LYS A 25 1.45 -16.18 9.71
N GLU A 26 2.49 -15.35 9.77
CA GLU A 26 2.35 -13.98 10.22
C GLU A 26 1.26 -13.30 9.38
N ARG A 27 0.25 -12.74 10.06
CA ARG A 27 -0.89 -12.10 9.40
C ARG A 27 -0.54 -10.68 9.02
N PHE A 28 -0.91 -10.31 7.80
CA PHE A 28 -0.78 -8.96 7.25
C PHE A 28 -2.15 -8.52 6.67
N PRO A 29 -2.43 -7.22 6.60
CA PRO A 29 -1.53 -6.10 6.91
C PRO A 29 -1.33 -5.86 8.42
N LYS A 30 -0.22 -5.24 8.79
CA LYS A 30 0.05 -4.72 10.15
C LYS A 30 0.40 -3.24 10.10
N VAL A 31 0.22 -2.53 11.21
CA VAL A 31 0.81 -1.20 11.39
C VAL A 31 2.17 -1.35 12.06
N GLY A 32 3.16 -0.64 11.54
CA GLY A 32 4.48 -0.55 12.14
C GLY A 32 4.86 0.92 12.37
N TYR A 33 5.68 1.16 13.39
CA TYR A 33 6.23 2.48 13.70
C TYR A 33 7.76 2.44 13.60
N ALA A 34 8.35 3.46 12.97
CA ALA A 34 9.81 3.62 12.97
C ALA A 34 10.32 3.84 14.40
N LYS A 35 11.30 3.03 14.82
CA LYS A 35 11.85 3.08 16.19
C LYS A 35 12.65 4.36 16.45
N ASP A 36 13.33 4.84 15.42
CA ASP A 36 14.29 5.96 15.47
C ASP A 36 14.13 6.86 14.23
N ASP A 37 14.78 8.02 14.25
CA ASP A 37 14.96 8.85 13.06
C ASP A 37 15.99 8.22 12.12
N GLY A 38 15.84 8.46 10.81
CA GLY A 38 16.81 7.98 9.83
C GLY A 38 16.54 6.56 9.31
N VAL A 39 15.35 6.00 9.55
CA VAL A 39 15.01 4.66 9.05
C VAL A 39 14.81 4.69 7.55
N ILE A 40 15.60 3.93 6.81
CA ILE A 40 15.64 3.99 5.35
C ILE A 40 14.63 3.01 4.76
N VAL A 41 13.77 3.52 3.87
CA VAL A 41 12.93 2.70 3.00
C VAL A 41 13.66 2.50 1.67
N LYS A 42 13.79 1.25 1.23
CA LYS A 42 14.52 0.83 0.04
C LYS A 42 13.59 0.28 -1.05
N GLY A 43 14.10 0.28 -2.28
CA GLY A 43 13.44 -0.32 -3.43
C GLY A 43 13.32 -1.84 -3.40
N GLY A 44 14.10 -2.51 -2.55
CA GLY A 44 14.13 -3.96 -2.43
C GLY A 44 14.59 -4.44 -1.06
N ASP A 45 14.54 -5.76 -0.87
CA ASP A 45 14.70 -6.49 0.39
C ASP A 45 16.15 -6.73 0.81
N ASN A 46 17.06 -5.84 0.43
CA ASN A 46 18.44 -5.86 0.90
C ASN A 46 19.07 -4.46 0.86
N VAL A 47 20.27 -4.34 1.45
CA VAL A 47 20.94 -3.05 1.65
C VAL A 47 21.44 -2.39 0.36
N ASN A 48 21.63 -3.15 -0.71
CA ASN A 48 22.20 -2.67 -1.98
C ASN A 48 21.15 -1.98 -2.86
N PHE A 49 19.86 -2.10 -2.52
CA PHE A 49 18.80 -1.37 -3.21
C PHE A 49 18.81 0.12 -2.87
N GLU A 50 18.28 0.89 -3.81
CA GLU A 50 18.19 2.34 -3.75
C GLU A 50 17.28 2.81 -2.61
N ASN A 51 17.62 3.96 -2.03
CA ASN A 51 16.83 4.59 -0.97
C ASN A 51 15.67 5.38 -1.61
N LEU A 52 14.44 5.08 -1.19
CA LEU A 52 13.23 5.74 -1.67
C LEU A 52 12.80 6.90 -0.76
N CYS A 53 12.98 6.75 0.55
CA CYS A 53 12.78 7.79 1.54
C CYS A 53 13.43 7.46 2.87
N VAL A 54 13.33 8.41 3.79
CA VAL A 54 13.72 8.28 5.19
C VAL A 54 12.49 8.51 6.05
N LEU A 55 12.29 7.64 7.04
CA LEU A 55 11.28 7.76 8.07
C LEU A 55 11.90 8.41 9.32
N SER A 56 11.11 9.24 9.97
CA SER A 56 11.36 9.79 11.29
C SER A 56 10.79 8.87 12.36
N LYS A 57 11.29 8.99 13.58
CA LYS A 57 10.78 8.25 14.73
C LYS A 57 9.27 8.42 14.85
N ALA A 58 8.58 7.32 15.13
CA ALA A 58 7.12 7.23 15.23
C ALA A 58 6.33 7.49 13.93
N ASP A 59 6.99 7.67 12.77
CA ASP A 59 6.29 7.54 11.49
C ASP A 59 5.64 6.16 11.40
N SER A 60 4.36 6.13 11.04
CA SER A 60 3.62 4.90 10.83
C SER A 60 3.70 4.42 9.39
N VAL A 61 3.78 3.11 9.20
CA VAL A 61 3.79 2.44 7.90
C VAL A 61 2.84 1.25 7.92
N LYS A 62 2.14 1.04 6.80
CA LYS A 62 1.35 -0.17 6.59
C LYS A 62 2.26 -1.26 6.04
N VAL A 63 2.50 -2.27 6.87
CA VAL A 63 3.28 -3.45 6.53
C VAL A 63 2.38 -4.47 5.88
N ILE A 64 2.79 -4.99 4.73
CA ILE A 64 1.96 -5.89 3.90
C ILE A 64 2.59 -7.27 3.70
N ASP A 65 3.88 -7.42 3.99
CA ASP A 65 4.59 -8.70 3.87
C ASP A 65 5.89 -8.68 4.70
N ARG A 66 6.46 -9.86 4.96
CA ARG A 66 7.80 -10.02 5.52
C ARG A 66 8.60 -10.99 4.69
N ARG A 67 9.88 -10.67 4.51
CA ARG A 67 10.88 -11.60 3.98
C ARG A 67 12.18 -11.46 4.75
N TYR A 68 12.61 -12.54 5.40
CA TYR A 68 13.80 -12.56 6.26
C TYR A 68 13.77 -11.38 7.25
N SER A 69 14.82 -10.54 7.25
CA SER A 69 14.95 -9.34 8.09
C SER A 69 14.36 -8.07 7.47
N TRP A 70 13.45 -8.20 6.50
CA TRP A 70 12.85 -7.07 5.79
C TRP A 70 11.32 -7.14 5.81
N LEU A 71 10.71 -5.98 6.01
CA LEU A 71 9.28 -5.76 5.94
C LEU A 71 8.96 -5.05 4.64
N LYS A 72 7.99 -5.57 3.88
CA LYS A 72 7.42 -4.86 2.73
C LYS A 72 6.34 -3.91 3.24
N ILE A 73 6.42 -2.65 2.82
CA ILE A 73 5.50 -1.59 3.25
C ILE A 73 4.89 -0.90 2.04
N LEU A 74 3.69 -0.34 2.21
CA LEU A 74 3.18 0.67 1.27
C LEU A 74 4.00 1.95 1.43
N LEU A 75 4.39 2.56 0.30
CA LEU A 75 5.20 3.76 0.32
C LEU A 75 4.41 4.94 0.90
N PRO A 76 4.97 5.66 1.88
CA PRO A 76 4.36 6.90 2.37
C PRO A 76 4.51 8.01 1.32
N LYS A 77 3.66 9.04 1.37
CA LYS A 77 3.70 10.18 0.43
C LYS A 77 5.04 10.93 0.39
N LYS A 78 5.83 10.86 1.45
CA LYS A 78 7.19 11.46 1.50
C LYS A 78 8.22 10.71 0.67
N ALA A 79 7.91 9.49 0.24
CA ALA A 79 8.73 8.78 -0.75
C ALA A 79 8.54 9.37 -2.13
N PHE A 80 9.45 9.03 -3.03
CA PHE A 80 9.41 9.46 -4.40
C PHE A 80 9.84 8.32 -5.30
N LEU A 81 9.31 8.35 -6.51
CA LEU A 81 9.65 7.42 -7.59
C LEU A 81 9.87 8.21 -8.88
N TYR A 82 10.29 7.50 -9.93
CA TYR A 82 10.61 8.10 -11.21
C TYR A 82 9.87 7.42 -12.36
N ILE A 83 9.44 8.21 -13.32
CA ILE A 83 8.78 7.76 -14.54
C ILE A 83 9.36 8.51 -15.74
N SER A 84 9.52 7.83 -16.88
CA SER A 84 10.06 8.50 -18.08
C SER A 84 9.10 9.59 -18.57
N LYS A 85 9.64 10.76 -18.94
CA LYS A 85 8.86 11.87 -19.48
C LYS A 85 8.10 11.50 -20.75
N ASP A 86 8.63 10.57 -21.53
CA ASP A 86 8.07 10.16 -22.82
C ASP A 86 6.64 9.59 -22.73
N TYR A 87 6.20 9.21 -21.52
CA TYR A 87 4.89 8.61 -21.28
C TYR A 87 3.95 9.47 -20.43
N VAL A 88 4.33 10.71 -20.13
CA VAL A 88 3.58 11.60 -19.23
C VAL A 88 3.31 12.95 -19.88
N ASP A 89 2.03 13.20 -20.17
CA ASP A 89 1.57 14.49 -20.66
C ASP A 89 1.21 15.39 -19.47
N LEU A 90 1.98 16.46 -19.25
CA LEU A 90 1.66 17.44 -18.20
C LEU A 90 0.38 18.20 -18.53
N THR A 91 -0.46 18.41 -17.53
CA THR A 91 -1.70 19.18 -17.71
C THR A 91 -1.39 20.68 -17.65
N SER A 92 -2.00 21.45 -18.56
CA SER A 92 -1.97 22.93 -18.52
C SER A 92 -2.77 23.49 -17.34
N ASP A 93 -3.80 22.75 -16.95
CA ASP A 93 -4.85 23.23 -16.05
C ASP A 93 -4.49 23.03 -14.57
N GLU A 94 -3.61 22.05 -14.28
CA GLU A 94 -3.20 21.68 -12.92
C GLU A 94 -1.67 21.54 -12.85
N LYS A 95 -0.98 22.57 -12.35
CA LYS A 95 0.49 22.56 -12.24
C LYS A 95 0.96 21.35 -11.42
N GLY A 96 1.87 20.56 -12.00
CA GLY A 96 2.44 19.38 -11.33
C GLY A 96 1.56 18.14 -11.43
N VAL A 97 0.55 18.11 -12.30
CA VAL A 97 -0.20 16.89 -12.62
C VAL A 97 0.18 16.42 -14.02
N GLY A 98 0.42 15.11 -14.16
CA GLY A 98 0.68 14.44 -15.43
C GLY A 98 -0.32 13.32 -15.70
N ILE A 99 -0.64 13.08 -16.97
CA ILE A 99 -1.50 11.99 -17.44
C ILE A 99 -0.64 10.93 -18.13
N ILE A 100 -0.80 9.68 -17.72
CA ILE A 100 -0.15 8.54 -18.36
C ILE A 100 -0.88 8.18 -19.65
N ASN A 101 -0.16 8.11 -20.77
CA ASN A 101 -0.73 7.87 -22.11
C ASN A 101 -0.38 6.48 -22.71
N ALA A 102 0.40 5.66 -21.99
CA ALA A 102 0.83 4.32 -22.41
C ALA A 102 0.23 3.20 -21.53
N SER A 103 0.08 2.01 -22.10
CA SER A 103 -0.63 0.89 -21.44
C SER A 103 0.18 0.19 -20.34
N SER A 104 1.49 0.37 -20.29
CA SER A 104 2.35 -0.14 -19.21
C SER A 104 3.62 0.66 -19.19
N VAL A 105 3.84 1.40 -18.11
CA VAL A 105 5.01 2.25 -17.90
C VAL A 105 5.68 1.85 -16.60
N ASN A 106 6.99 1.61 -16.65
CA ASN A 106 7.77 1.27 -15.47
C ASN A 106 7.97 2.50 -14.58
N ILE A 107 7.65 2.34 -13.30
CA ILE A 107 7.99 3.27 -12.22
C ILE A 107 9.26 2.76 -11.55
N ARG A 108 10.24 3.63 -11.36
CA ARG A 108 11.60 3.27 -10.94
C ARG A 108 12.02 3.99 -9.68
N ALA A 109 13.04 3.43 -9.02
CA ALA A 109 13.63 4.00 -7.82
C ALA A 109 14.50 5.25 -8.09
N GLY A 110 14.91 5.48 -9.34
CA GLY A 110 15.77 6.60 -9.74
C GLY A 110 15.57 7.02 -11.19
N ALA A 111 16.10 8.20 -11.54
CA ALA A 111 16.05 8.77 -12.89
C ALA A 111 17.00 8.02 -13.85
N GLY A 112 16.51 6.94 -14.46
CA GLY A 112 17.27 6.16 -15.43
C GLY A 112 16.85 4.70 -15.52
N THR A 113 17.21 4.06 -16.62
CA THR A 113 16.86 2.65 -16.90
C THR A 113 17.65 1.63 -16.07
N ARG A 114 18.78 2.05 -15.48
CA ARG A 114 19.62 1.21 -14.60
C ARG A 114 19.03 0.99 -13.20
N TYR A 115 18.08 1.85 -12.79
CA TYR A 115 17.50 1.79 -11.46
C TYR A 115 16.38 0.75 -11.39
N SER A 116 16.22 0.17 -10.22
CA SER A 116 15.21 -0.85 -9.91
C SER A 116 13.80 -0.40 -10.31
N ILE A 117 13.02 -1.33 -10.89
CA ILE A 117 11.59 -1.14 -11.18
C ILE A 117 10.82 -1.43 -9.89
N ILE A 118 10.08 -0.44 -9.40
CA ILE A 118 9.29 -0.51 -8.17
C ILE A 118 7.84 -0.88 -8.45
N GLY A 119 7.34 -0.49 -9.62
CA GLY A 119 5.97 -0.79 -10.04
C GLY A 119 5.76 -0.49 -11.51
N GLN A 120 4.51 -0.67 -11.94
CA GLN A 120 4.05 -0.29 -13.27
C GLN A 120 2.73 0.45 -13.15
N ILE A 121 2.51 1.39 -14.06
CA ILE A 121 1.29 2.19 -14.17
C ILE A 121 0.81 2.17 -15.60
N SER A 122 -0.50 2.19 -15.79
CA SER A 122 -1.16 2.03 -17.07
C SER A 122 -2.14 3.16 -17.30
N LYS A 123 -2.28 3.60 -18.54
CA LYS A 123 -3.29 4.60 -18.91
C LYS A 123 -4.72 4.11 -18.68
N PRO A 124 -5.67 5.04 -18.44
CA PRO A 124 -5.44 6.43 -18.07
C PRO A 124 -5.21 6.52 -16.55
N GLU A 125 -4.09 7.10 -16.12
CA GLU A 125 -3.86 7.39 -14.70
C GLU A 125 -3.21 8.76 -14.53
N LYS A 126 -3.52 9.42 -13.41
CA LYS A 126 -2.92 10.71 -13.04
C LYS A 126 -1.75 10.48 -12.09
N VAL A 127 -0.68 11.25 -12.25
CA VAL A 127 0.46 11.27 -11.33
C VAL A 127 0.78 12.70 -10.89
N SER A 128 1.16 12.86 -9.62
CA SER A 128 1.71 14.11 -9.10
C SER A 128 3.19 14.21 -9.45
N VAL A 129 3.57 15.15 -10.30
CA VAL A 129 4.95 15.46 -10.69
C VAL A 129 5.52 16.52 -9.75
N ILE A 130 6.61 16.15 -9.07
CA ILE A 130 7.32 16.98 -8.10
C ILE A 130 8.41 17.80 -8.79
N SER A 131 9.21 17.13 -9.62
CA SER A 131 10.32 17.75 -10.33
C SER A 131 10.71 16.95 -11.57
N GLU A 132 11.57 17.53 -12.38
CA GLU A 132 12.19 16.88 -13.53
C GLU A 132 13.68 16.64 -13.27
N ASP A 133 14.19 15.49 -13.73
CA ASP A 133 15.61 15.20 -13.78
C ASP A 133 15.94 14.39 -15.05
N SER A 134 16.71 15.00 -15.96
CA SER A 134 17.40 14.31 -17.06
C SER A 134 16.52 13.36 -17.89
N GLY A 135 15.33 13.82 -18.31
CA GLY A 135 14.38 12.99 -19.08
C GLY A 135 13.42 12.14 -18.24
N TRP A 136 13.42 12.29 -16.92
CA TRP A 136 12.52 11.62 -16.00
C TRP A 136 11.74 12.62 -15.15
N TYR A 137 10.50 12.28 -14.82
CA TYR A 137 9.75 12.98 -13.79
C TYR A 137 9.91 12.26 -12.46
N LYS A 138 10.26 13.01 -11.42
CA LYS A 138 10.13 12.61 -10.03
C LYS A 138 8.68 12.78 -9.61
N ILE A 139 8.05 11.72 -9.14
CA ILE A 139 6.62 11.68 -8.81
C ILE A 139 6.38 11.29 -7.36
N GLU A 140 5.23 11.71 -6.82
CA GLU A 140 4.69 11.07 -5.62
C GLU A 140 4.38 9.59 -5.94
N PRO A 141 4.53 8.67 -4.98
CA PRO A 141 4.30 7.25 -5.23
C PRO A 141 2.82 7.03 -5.57
N PRO A 142 2.50 6.38 -6.70
CA PRO A 142 1.13 5.98 -7.00
C PRO A 142 0.58 5.02 -5.96
N TYR A 143 -0.74 4.96 -5.85
CA TYR A 143 -1.40 4.11 -4.87
C TYR A 143 -0.96 2.64 -5.01
N GLY A 144 -0.67 1.99 -3.87
CA GLY A 144 -0.23 0.59 -3.85
C GLY A 144 1.26 0.38 -4.14
N SER A 145 2.03 1.43 -4.48
CA SER A 145 3.48 1.33 -4.58
C SER A 145 4.09 0.85 -3.26
N ALA A 146 5.07 -0.03 -3.34
CA ALA A 146 5.65 -0.68 -2.17
C ALA A 146 7.17 -0.58 -2.15
N GLY A 147 7.72 -0.55 -0.94
CA GLY A 147 9.16 -0.61 -0.68
C GLY A 147 9.44 -1.55 0.47
N TRP A 148 10.70 -1.57 0.91
CA TRP A 148 11.18 -2.45 1.95
C TRP A 148 11.92 -1.69 3.03
N VAL A 149 11.73 -2.10 4.28
CA VAL A 149 12.42 -1.51 5.44
C VAL A 149 12.94 -2.63 6.32
N ASN A 150 14.09 -2.43 6.97
CA ASN A 150 14.65 -3.44 7.84
C ASN A 150 13.73 -3.68 9.05
N SER A 151 13.38 -4.93 9.32
CA SER A 151 12.44 -5.28 10.38
C SER A 151 12.95 -4.90 11.77
N GLY A 152 14.27 -4.89 11.98
CA GLY A 152 14.88 -4.47 13.23
C GLY A 152 14.63 -3.00 13.58
N GLN A 153 14.29 -2.17 12.58
CA GLN A 153 14.06 -0.74 12.72
C GLN A 153 12.58 -0.36 12.88
N ILE A 154 11.67 -1.34 12.78
CA ILE A 154 10.22 -1.12 12.89
C ILE A 154 9.67 -1.85 14.13
N MET A 155 8.88 -1.14 14.92
CA MET A 155 8.06 -1.71 15.98
C MET A 155 6.68 -2.05 15.41
N LEU A 156 6.37 -3.33 15.27
CA LEU A 156 5.04 -3.78 14.85
C LEU A 156 4.06 -3.68 16.02
N THR A 157 2.85 -3.23 15.73
CA THR A 157 1.74 -3.41 16.66
C THR A 157 1.20 -4.82 16.53
N GLU A 158 1.09 -5.54 17.64
CA GLU A 158 0.22 -6.70 17.69
C GLU A 158 -1.22 -6.20 17.66
N GLU A 159 -1.97 -6.64 16.65
CA GLU A 159 -3.40 -6.39 16.58
C GLU A 159 -4.06 -7.27 17.66
N ASN A 160 -4.23 -6.74 18.88
CA ASN A 160 -5.27 -7.30 19.75
C ASN A 160 -6.59 -7.09 19.01
N GLU A 161 -7.28 -8.19 18.72
CA GLU A 161 -8.49 -8.25 17.90
C GLU A 161 -9.39 -7.03 18.14
N VAL A 162 -9.42 -6.12 17.17
CA VAL A 162 -10.50 -5.15 17.10
C VAL A 162 -11.71 -5.95 16.65
N THR A 163 -12.53 -6.40 17.60
CA THR A 163 -13.85 -6.95 17.33
C THR A 163 -14.62 -5.94 16.48
N ALA A 164 -14.80 -6.28 15.21
CA ALA A 164 -15.72 -5.57 14.34
C ALA A 164 -17.13 -5.63 14.95
N PRO A 165 -17.95 -4.56 14.88
CA PRO A 165 -19.32 -4.63 15.35
C PRO A 165 -20.11 -5.59 14.46
N ASP A 166 -20.67 -6.62 15.09
CA ASP A 166 -21.57 -7.60 14.48
C ASP A 166 -22.72 -6.91 13.74
N LYS A 167 -22.87 -7.19 12.45
CA LYS A 167 -24.08 -6.86 11.70
C LYS A 167 -25.14 -7.94 11.94
N LYS A 168 -26.07 -7.73 12.88
CA LYS A 168 -27.51 -8.04 12.68
C LYS A 168 -28.42 -7.60 13.85
N ALA A 169 -29.25 -6.59 13.55
CA ALA A 169 -30.59 -6.23 14.08
C ALA A 169 -30.67 -4.70 13.98
N ASP A 170 -31.67 -4.03 13.41
CA ASP A 170 -33.03 -4.43 13.13
C ASP A 170 -33.59 -3.51 12.04
N SER A 171 -34.36 -4.06 11.12
CA SER A 171 -35.14 -3.29 10.16
C SER A 171 -36.39 -2.76 10.84
N ALA A 172 -36.36 -1.54 11.37
CA ALA A 172 -37.57 -0.82 11.77
C ALA A 172 -37.34 0.71 11.78
N LEU A 173 -37.92 1.36 10.76
CA LEU A 173 -38.40 2.74 10.62
C LEU A 173 -38.06 3.76 11.73
N ILE A 174 -37.56 4.94 11.34
CA ILE A 174 -38.14 6.26 11.69
C ILE A 174 -37.48 7.37 10.86
N ARG A 175 -38.25 8.42 10.64
CA ARG A 175 -38.27 9.36 9.52
C ARG A 175 -37.17 10.45 9.55
N LEU A 176 -36.92 10.96 8.35
CA LEU A 176 -36.31 12.25 7.99
C LEU A 176 -36.41 13.32 9.09
N ASN A 177 -35.27 13.83 9.57
CA ASN A 177 -35.19 15.23 9.97
C ASN A 177 -33.81 15.81 9.63
N ALA A 178 -33.82 16.71 8.65
CA ALA A 178 -32.68 17.52 8.25
C ALA A 178 -32.44 18.59 9.30
N ASN A 179 -31.19 18.74 9.75
CA ASN A 179 -30.66 20.04 10.16
C ASN A 179 -29.14 19.98 10.28
N TYR A 180 -28.45 20.36 9.20
CA TYR A 180 -27.08 20.84 9.26
C TYR A 180 -27.09 22.30 8.79
N PRO A 181 -26.76 23.29 9.65
CA PRO A 181 -26.77 24.69 9.26
C PRO A 181 -25.60 24.97 8.31
N GLY A 182 -25.91 25.37 7.08
CA GLY A 182 -24.91 25.81 6.10
C GLY A 182 -24.36 27.22 6.42
N PRO A 183 -23.09 27.51 6.06
CA PRO A 183 -22.53 28.86 6.16
C PRO A 183 -23.18 29.79 5.13
N LYS A 184 -23.70 30.93 5.61
CA LYS A 184 -24.28 32.02 4.79
C LYS A 184 -23.20 33.01 4.37
N GLY A 185 -23.17 33.37 3.08
CA GLY A 185 -22.44 34.52 2.55
C GLY A 185 -22.42 34.58 1.02
N ASN A 186 -23.39 35.29 0.43
CA ASN A 186 -23.53 35.57 -1.01
C ASN A 186 -22.80 36.86 -1.40
N LEU A 187 -22.15 36.89 -2.58
CA LEU A 187 -22.13 38.06 -3.48
C LEU A 187 -21.89 37.61 -4.94
N SER A 188 -22.95 37.52 -5.73
CA SER A 188 -22.88 37.52 -7.19
C SER A 188 -23.06 38.95 -7.69
N ILE A 189 -22.07 39.48 -8.42
CA ILE A 189 -22.18 40.74 -9.16
C ILE A 189 -22.73 40.39 -10.54
N THR A 190 -23.86 41.00 -10.91
CA THR A 190 -24.52 40.82 -12.20
C THR A 190 -24.11 41.90 -13.21
N ASN A 191 -24.38 41.56 -14.48
CA ASN A 191 -24.57 42.39 -15.70
C ASN A 191 -23.35 42.63 -16.61
N PRO A 192 -23.55 42.73 -17.95
CA PRO A 192 -24.74 43.29 -18.61
C PRO A 192 -25.33 42.56 -19.86
N THR A 193 -26.58 42.96 -20.13
CA THR A 193 -27.39 42.98 -21.37
C THR A 193 -26.90 42.30 -22.65
N LYS A 194 -27.81 41.56 -23.30
CA LYS A 194 -27.83 41.47 -24.77
C LYS A 194 -29.25 41.40 -25.35
N ASN A 195 -29.48 42.32 -26.28
CA ASN A 195 -30.62 42.50 -27.18
C ASN A 195 -31.10 41.22 -27.87
N ARG A 196 -32.41 41.07 -28.03
CA ARG A 196 -33.09 41.09 -29.33
C ARG A 196 -34.58 41.32 -29.17
#